data_AF-A0A853JMG5-F1
#
_entry.id   AF-A0A853JMG5-F1
#
_cell.length_a   1.000
_cell.length_b   1.000
_cell.length_c   1.000
_cell.angle_alpha   90.00
_cell.angle_beta   90.00
_cell.angle_gamma   90.00
#
_symmetry.space_group_name_H-M   'P 1'
#
loop_
_entity.id
_entity.type
_entity.pdbx_description
1 polymer ?
#
loop_
_entity_poly.entity_id
_entity_poly.type
_entity_poly.pdbx_seq_one_letter_code
_entity_poly.pdbx_strand_id
1 'polypeptide(L)'
;MAYCPKCGVEVDNNVKNCPLCDFPIPDIGEEPKGEKRYPLAVNTYPQEHQEKKNRIFYALEIIVAAVFLINMVLYWFIPFNPTIAQIIMISSVSLALYLMFCFNYLQRW
;
A
#
# COMPACT_ATOMS: atom_id res chain seq x y z
N MET A 1 -4.15 -12.86 -42.39
CA MET A 1 -3.64 -12.07 -43.51
C MET A 1 -2.29 -11.55 -43.08
N ALA A 2 -1.23 -12.02 -43.73
CA ALA A 2 0.15 -11.67 -43.41
C ALA A 2 0.69 -10.70 -44.46
N TYR A 3 1.67 -9.89 -44.07
CA TYR A 3 2.37 -8.98 -44.97
C TYR A 3 3.84 -9.36 -45.01
N CYS A 4 4.46 -9.28 -46.19
CA CYS A 4 5.90 -9.51 -46.30
C CYS A 4 6.68 -8.41 -45.55
N PRO A 5 7.55 -8.73 -44.58
CA PRO A 5 8.28 -7.72 -43.79
C PRO A 5 9.32 -6.95 -44.63
N LYS A 6 9.66 -7.44 -45.81
CA LYS A 6 10.64 -6.81 -46.72
C LYS A 6 10.01 -5.88 -47.75
N CYS A 7 8.91 -6.29 -48.40
CA CYS A 7 8.33 -5.53 -49.51
C CYS A 7 6.89 -5.06 -49.28
N GLY A 8 6.25 -5.44 -48.16
CA GLY A 8 4.92 -4.97 -47.76
C GLY A 8 3.75 -5.51 -48.59
N VAL A 9 3.98 -6.47 -49.49
CA VAL A 9 2.89 -7.09 -50.26
C VAL A 9 2.09 -8.03 -49.37
N GLU A 10 0.78 -8.09 -49.60
CA GLU A 10 -0.11 -9.05 -48.96
C GLU A 10 0.22 -10.45 -49.44
N VAL A 11 0.34 -11.36 -48.48
CA VAL A 11 0.69 -12.75 -48.70
C VAL A 11 -0.22 -13.65 -47.90
N ASP A 12 -0.50 -14.83 -48.45
CA ASP A 12 -1.26 -15.84 -47.74
C ASP A 12 -0.49 -16.29 -46.48
N ASN A 13 -1.19 -16.70 -45.43
CA ASN A 13 -0.56 -17.09 -44.17
C ASN A 13 0.33 -18.34 -44.31
N ASN A 14 0.22 -19.09 -45.43
CA ASN A 14 0.85 -20.39 -45.61
C ASN A 14 1.95 -20.41 -46.70
N VAL A 15 2.41 -19.24 -47.16
CA VAL A 15 3.51 -19.17 -48.15
C VAL A 15 4.88 -19.10 -47.47
N LYS A 16 5.80 -19.97 -47.91
CA LYS A 16 7.18 -20.01 -47.39
C LYS A 16 8.04 -18.87 -47.90
N ASN A 17 7.78 -18.39 -49.12
CA ASN A 17 8.50 -17.29 -49.75
C ASN A 17 7.51 -16.26 -50.29
N CYS A 18 7.89 -14.98 -50.23
CA CYS A 18 7.13 -13.89 -50.84
C CYS A 18 7.14 -14.02 -52.37
N PRO A 19 5.99 -14.05 -53.06
CA PRO A 19 5.92 -14.22 -54.51
C PRO A 19 6.48 -13.04 -55.31
N LEU A 20 6.62 -11.86 -54.69
CA LEU A 20 7.06 -10.64 -55.37
C LEU A 20 8.58 -10.41 -55.26
N CYS A 21 9.17 -10.74 -54.11
CA CYS A 21 10.57 -10.41 -53.82
C CYS A 21 11.41 -11.60 -53.34
N ASP A 22 10.84 -12.80 -53.39
CA ASP A 22 11.41 -14.10 -53.02
C ASP A 22 12.00 -14.16 -51.60
N PHE A 23 11.55 -13.25 -50.73
CA PHE A 23 12.00 -13.22 -49.34
C PHE A 23 11.38 -14.38 -48.55
N PRO A 24 12.17 -15.17 -47.80
CA PRO A 24 11.65 -16.25 -46.99
C PRO A 24 10.82 -15.70 -45.82
N ILE A 25 9.58 -16.13 -45.70
CA ILE A 25 8.65 -15.73 -44.65
C ILE A 25 8.79 -16.75 -43.51
N PRO A 26 9.20 -16.31 -42.30
CA PRO A 26 9.30 -17.21 -41.16
C PRO A 26 7.91 -17.72 -40.76
N ASP A 27 7.79 -19.03 -40.57
CA ASP A 27 6.58 -19.64 -40.03
C ASP A 27 6.43 -19.24 -38.56
N ILE A 28 5.44 -18.39 -38.29
CA ILE A 28 5.15 -17.88 -36.95
C ILE A 28 4.35 -18.89 -36.11
N GLY A 29 3.95 -20.02 -36.70
CA GLY A 29 3.02 -20.98 -36.08
C GLY A 29 1.65 -20.38 -35.80
N GLU A 30 0.68 -21.20 -35.42
CA GLU A 30 -0.50 -20.69 -34.73
C GLU A 30 -0.06 -20.15 -33.37
N GLU A 31 -0.38 -18.89 -33.07
CA GLU A 31 -0.24 -18.38 -31.71
C GLU A 31 -0.91 -19.38 -30.75
N PRO A 32 -0.21 -19.86 -29.70
CA PRO A 32 -0.85 -20.75 -28.76
C PRO A 32 -2.09 -20.02 -28.23
N LYS A 33 -3.28 -20.64 -28.41
CA LYS A 33 -4.57 -20.20 -27.84
C LYS A 33 -4.60 -20.25 -26.30
N GLY A 34 -3.45 -20.05 -25.66
CA GLY A 34 -3.33 -19.79 -24.24
C GLY A 34 -3.23 -18.29 -24.06
N GLU A 35 -4.33 -17.69 -23.65
CA GLU A 35 -4.41 -16.34 -23.12
C GLU A 35 -3.31 -16.19 -22.06
N LYS A 36 -2.14 -15.64 -22.42
CA LYS A 36 -1.10 -15.28 -21.45
C LYS A 36 -1.65 -14.08 -20.68
N ARG A 37 -2.54 -14.36 -19.73
CA ARG A 37 -2.99 -13.37 -18.75
C ARG A 37 -1.77 -13.03 -17.93
N TYR A 38 -1.16 -11.89 -18.25
CA TYR A 38 -0.23 -11.24 -17.33
C TYR A 38 -0.92 -11.17 -15.96
N PRO A 39 -0.20 -11.44 -14.86
CA PRO A 39 -0.80 -11.37 -13.54
C PRO A 39 -1.42 -9.99 -13.34
N LEU A 40 -2.66 -9.97 -12.86
CA LEU A 40 -3.34 -8.72 -12.55
C LEU A 40 -2.53 -7.99 -11.47
N ALA A 41 -2.14 -6.75 -11.75
CA ALA A 41 -1.43 -5.91 -10.78
C ALA A 41 -2.37 -5.63 -9.60
N VAL A 42 -2.14 -6.32 -8.48
CA VAL A 42 -2.85 -6.07 -7.23
C VAL A 42 -2.24 -4.83 -6.57
N ASN A 43 -3.07 -3.82 -6.27
CA ASN A 43 -2.61 -2.63 -5.59
C ASN A 43 -2.41 -2.93 -4.08
N THR A 44 -1.17 -3.13 -3.66
CA THR A 44 -0.79 -3.37 -2.24
C THR A 44 -0.68 -2.07 -1.42
N TYR A 45 -0.63 -0.90 -2.07
CA TYR A 45 -0.45 0.41 -1.43
C TYR A 45 -1.38 0.69 -0.22
N PRO A 46 -2.71 0.42 -0.27
CA PRO A 46 -3.59 0.73 0.85
C PRO A 46 -3.30 -0.11 2.10
N GLN A 47 -2.81 -1.34 1.95
CA GLN A 47 -2.52 -2.24 3.08
C GLN A 47 -1.24 -1.80 3.80
N GLU A 48 -0.13 -1.64 3.05
CA GLU A 48 1.15 -1.22 3.63
C GLU A 48 1.09 0.17 4.28
N HIS A 49 0.32 1.08 3.68
CA HIS A 49 0.14 2.42 4.23
C HIS A 49 -0.63 2.40 5.56
N GLN A 50 -1.66 1.55 5.68
CA GLN A 50 -2.41 1.38 6.93
C GLN A 50 -1.55 0.74 8.02
N GLU A 51 -0.77 -0.30 7.71
CA GLU A 51 0.12 -0.95 8.68
C GLU A 51 1.13 0.03 9.30
N LYS A 52 1.78 0.86 8.46
CA LYS A 52 2.72 1.88 8.92
C LYS A 52 2.03 2.93 9.79
N LYS A 53 0.84 3.40 9.39
CA LYS A 53 0.04 4.34 10.18
C LYS A 53 -0.31 3.78 11.56
N ASN A 54 -0.74 2.52 11.60
CA ASN A 54 -1.14 1.85 12.84
C ASN A 54 0.06 1.64 13.77
N ARG A 55 1.21 1.25 13.23
CA ARG A 55 2.43 1.07 14.02
C ARG A 55 2.88 2.34 14.73
N ILE A 56 2.84 3.47 14.02
CA ILE A 56 3.18 4.78 14.60
C ILE A 56 2.15 5.19 15.67
N PHE A 57 0.86 5.01 15.37
CA PHE A 57 -0.21 5.35 16.31
C PHE A 57 -0.09 4.58 17.63
N TYR A 58 0.05 3.25 17.57
CA TYR A 58 0.19 2.43 18.78
C TYR A 58 1.48 2.76 19.56
N ALA A 59 2.58 3.07 18.87
CA ALA A 59 3.80 3.50 19.54
C ALA A 59 3.59 4.79 20.35
N LEU A 60 2.91 5.79 19.78
CA LEU A 60 2.60 7.04 20.48
C LEU A 60 1.64 6.84 21.66
N GLU A 61 0.59 6.04 21.46
CA GLU A 61 -0.38 5.66 22.49
C GLU A 61 0.31 4.98 23.69
N ILE A 62 1.20 4.02 23.44
CA ILE A 62 1.94 3.32 24.50
C ILE A 62 2.81 4.30 25.30
N ILE A 63 3.44 5.28 24.62
CA ILE A 63 4.25 6.31 25.31
C ILE A 63 3.36 7.15 26.23
N VAL A 64 2.22 7.63 25.72
CA VAL A 64 1.28 8.45 26.52
C VAL A 64 0.72 7.65 27.71
N ALA A 65 0.35 6.39 27.49
CA ALA A 65 -0.11 5.50 28.53
C ALA A 65 0.96 5.24 29.60
N ALA A 66 2.23 5.03 29.20
CA ALA A 66 3.33 4.86 30.14
C ALA A 66 3.54 6.13 30.98
N VAL A 67 3.49 7.31 30.37
CA VAL A 67 3.58 8.59 31.08
C VAL A 67 2.43 8.74 32.09
N PHE A 68 1.20 8.38 31.72
CA PHE A 68 0.05 8.39 32.63
C PHE A 68 0.26 7.45 33.83
N LEU A 69 0.70 6.21 33.59
CA LEU A 69 0.96 5.23 34.65
C LEU A 69 2.07 5.68 35.61
N ILE A 70 3.16 6.24 35.08
CA ILE A 70 4.25 6.76 35.91
C ILE A 70 3.73 7.90 36.81
N ASN A 71 2.98 8.85 36.27
CA ASN A 71 2.41 9.96 37.05
C ASN A 71 1.39 9.46 38.08
N MET A 72 0.58 8.45 37.74
CA MET A 72 -0.35 7.82 38.67
C MET A 72 0.36 7.20 39.86
N VAL A 73 1.47 6.49 39.64
CA VAL A 73 2.30 5.92 40.72
C VAL A 73 2.94 7.03 41.55
N LEU A 74 3.51 8.05 40.91
CA LEU A 74 4.12 9.19 41.62
C LEU A 74 3.12 9.93 42.52
N TYR A 75 1.87 10.07 42.07
CA TYR A 75 0.80 10.65 42.88
C TYR A 75 0.52 9.89 44.17
N TRP A 76 0.67 8.56 44.15
CA TRP A 76 0.51 7.74 45.34
C TRP A 76 1.67 7.95 46.33
N PHE A 77 2.91 7.94 45.84
CA PHE A 77 4.09 7.89 46.72
C PHE A 77 4.56 9.25 47.22
N ILE A 78 4.33 10.34 46.49
CA ILE A 78 4.89 11.65 46.80
C ILE A 78 3.79 12.58 47.31
N PRO A 79 3.94 13.21 48.50
CA PRO A 79 3.04 14.25 48.98
C PRO A 79 3.30 15.57 48.23
N PHE A 80 3.02 15.57 46.93
CA PHE A 80 3.13 16.73 46.05
C PHE A 80 1.79 17.49 46.00
N ASN A 81 1.78 18.69 45.44
CA ASN A 81 0.55 19.47 45.28
C ASN A 81 -0.49 18.70 44.46
N PRO A 82 -1.66 18.33 45.04
CA PRO A 82 -2.60 17.42 44.39
C PRO A 82 -3.25 18.03 43.15
N THR A 83 -3.43 19.36 43.13
CA THR A 83 -3.97 20.10 41.98
C THR A 83 -3.06 20.02 40.75
N ILE A 84 -1.74 20.12 40.93
CA ILE A 84 -0.78 20.04 39.82
C ILE A 84 -0.78 18.62 39.23
N ALA A 85 -0.79 17.60 40.09
CA ALA A 85 -0.85 16.20 39.64
C ALA A 85 -2.14 15.90 38.85
N GLN A 86 -3.29 16.40 39.32
CA GLN A 86 -4.56 16.24 38.60
C GLN A 86 -4.54 16.90 37.21
N ILE A 87 -3.94 18.09 37.08
CA ILE A 87 -3.81 18.78 35.78
C ILE A 87 -2.96 17.95 34.80
N ILE A 88 -1.84 17.39 35.28
CA ILE A 88 -0.95 16.54 34.46
C ILE A 88 -1.68 15.26 34.01
N MET A 89 -2.45 14.66 34.90
CA MET A 89 -3.24 13.47 34.58
C MET A 89 -4.32 13.78 33.53
N ILE A 90 -5.08 14.86 33.70
CA ILE A 90 -6.11 15.27 32.73
C ILE A 90 -5.48 15.61 31.37
N SER A 91 -4.37 16.34 31.35
CA SER A 91 -3.71 16.73 30.09
C SER A 91 -3.19 15.53 29.30
N SER A 92 -2.66 14.50 29.98
CA SER A 92 -2.22 13.28 29.32
C SER A 92 -3.38 12.46 28.72
N VAL A 93 -4.55 12.42 29.38
CA VAL A 93 -5.76 11.82 28.82
C VAL A 93 -6.27 12.62 27.61
N SER A 94 -6.27 13.96 27.70
CA SER A 94 -6.61 14.82 26.56
C SER A 94 -5.67 14.58 25.37
N LEU A 95 -4.37 14.42 25.61
CA LEU A 95 -3.38 14.14 24.57
C LEU A 95 -3.68 12.81 23.85
N ALA A 96 -4.05 11.77 24.58
CA ALA A 96 -4.46 10.49 23.98
C ALA A 96 -5.69 10.68 23.05
N LEU A 97 -6.70 11.42 23.50
CA LEU A 97 -7.89 11.72 22.69
C LEU A 97 -7.55 12.55 21.44
N TYR A 98 -6.65 13.53 21.54
CA TYR A 98 -6.18 14.30 20.39
C TYR A 98 -5.43 13.42 19.39
N LEU A 99 -4.61 12.47 19.84
CA LEU A 99 -3.94 11.51 18.96
C LEU A 99 -4.96 10.65 18.21
N MET A 100 -6.02 10.18 18.88
CA MET A 100 -7.11 9.43 18.21
C MET A 100 -7.81 10.27 17.13
N PHE A 101 -8.02 11.56 17.40
CA PHE A 101 -8.63 12.48 16.44
C PHE A 101 -7.71 12.77 15.25
N CYS A 102 -6.45 13.14 15.48
CA CYS A 102 -5.47 13.46 14.43
C CYS A 102 -5.21 12.28 13.47
N PHE A 103 -5.21 11.05 13.97
CA PHE A 103 -5.02 9.85 13.14
C PHE A 103 -6.30 9.36 12.43
N ASN A 104 -7.39 10.13 12.59
CA ASN A 104 -8.69 9.91 11.96
C ASN A 104 -9.35 8.58 12.36
N TYR A 105 -9.09 8.08 13.57
CA TYR A 105 -9.68 6.84 14.07
C TYR A 105 -11.10 7.02 14.62
N LEU A 106 -11.46 8.25 15.02
CA LEU A 106 -12.79 8.61 15.53
C LEU A 106 -13.80 8.98 14.43
N GLN A 107 -13.34 9.29 13.22
CA GLN A 107 -14.18 9.85 12.15
C GLN A 107 -14.80 8.79 11.23
N ARG A 108 -15.10 7.61 11.77
CA ARG A 108 -15.70 6.47 11.03
C ARG A 108 -17.17 6.27 11.39
N TRP A 109 -17.94 7.36 11.40
CA TRP A 109 -19.40 7.36 11.49
C TRP A 109 -19.99 7.99 10.23
#